data_AF-A0A2U2EJ87-F1
#
_entry.id   AF-A0A2U2EJ87-F1
#
_cell.length_a   1.000
_cell.length_b   1.000
_cell.length_c   1.000
_cell.angle_alpha   90.00
_cell.angle_beta   90.00
_cell.angle_gamma   90.00
#
_symmetry.space_group_name_H-M   'P 1'
#
loop_
_entity.id
_entity.type
_entity.pdbx_description
1 polymer ?
#
loop_
_entity_poly.entity_id
_entity_poly.type
_entity_poly.pdbx_seq_one_letter_code
_entity_poly.pdbx_strand_id
1 'polypeptide(L)'
;MLNRIQKTINIIDDYIDTMYKDYGDGIKKLPEIVKEIQEMMVEFLNKIGYYNQLGENIQTDVILLQLENLLNAIDLKDPIQIVDTLEYEIKESFVVYKELVYKYGE
;
A
#
# COMPACT_ATOMS: atom_id res chain seq x y z
N MET A 1 -7.41 -12.62 7.01
CA MET A 1 -7.16 -11.29 6.41
C MET A 1 -5.97 -10.57 7.07
N LEU A 2 -5.97 -10.34 8.38
CA LEU A 2 -4.88 -9.69 9.13
C LEU A 2 -3.46 -10.13 8.75
N ASN A 3 -3.21 -11.44 8.70
CA ASN A 3 -1.89 -11.98 8.33
C ASN A 3 -1.46 -11.61 6.91
N ARG A 4 -2.41 -11.48 5.97
CA ARG A 4 -2.12 -11.05 4.59
C ARG A 4 -1.73 -9.58 4.57
N ILE A 5 -2.49 -8.70 5.25
CA ILE A 5 -2.16 -7.28 5.34
C ILE A 5 -0.79 -7.07 5.98
N GLN A 6 -0.52 -7.75 7.11
CA GLN A 6 0.79 -7.65 7.75
C GLN A 6 1.93 -8.18 6.86
N LYS A 7 1.69 -9.25 6.09
CA LYS A 7 2.66 -9.75 5.11
C LYS A 7 2.94 -8.70 4.03
N THR A 8 1.92 -8.03 3.50
CA THR A 8 2.10 -6.98 2.49
C THR A 8 2.87 -5.77 3.06
N ILE A 9 2.59 -5.37 4.32
CA ILE A 9 3.37 -4.33 5.01
C ILE A 9 4.85 -4.72 5.10
N ASN A 10 5.15 -5.94 5.56
CA ASN A 10 6.53 -6.40 5.68
C ASN A 10 7.24 -6.45 4.31
N ILE A 11 6.51 -6.82 3.25
CA ILE A 11 7.02 -6.81 1.88
C ILE A 11 7.39 -5.38 1.42
N ILE A 12 6.60 -4.37 1.81
CA ILE A 12 6.93 -2.96 1.56
C ILE A 12 8.20 -2.57 2.32
N ASP A 13 8.28 -2.89 3.61
CA ASP A 13 9.46 -2.57 4.43
C ASP A 13 10.73 -3.21 3.85
N ASP A 14 10.68 -4.50 3.49
CA ASP A 14 11.80 -5.24 2.88
C ASP A 14 12.20 -4.65 1.51
N TYR A 15 11.21 -4.18 0.72
CA TYR A 15 11.45 -3.53 -0.56
C TYR A 15 12.15 -2.19 -0.40
N ILE A 16 11.68 -1.36 0.53
CA ILE A 16 12.27 -0.05 0.84
C ILE A 16 13.72 -0.23 1.32
N ASP A 17 13.95 -1.19 2.21
CA ASP A 17 15.29 -1.57 2.66
C ASP A 17 16.19 -1.99 1.50
N THR A 18 15.65 -2.75 0.54
CA THR A 18 16.36 -3.13 -0.67
C THR A 18 16.68 -1.93 -1.54
N MET A 19 15.73 -1.00 -1.75
CA MET A 19 15.94 0.21 -2.54
C MET A 19 17.06 1.09 -1.98
N TYR A 20 17.17 1.20 -0.65
CA TYR A 20 18.25 1.95 0.00
C TYR A 20 19.62 1.25 -0.07
N LYS A 21 19.65 -0.09 0.02
CA LYS A 21 20.90 -0.87 0.03
C LYS A 21 21.45 -1.12 -1.39
N ASP A 22 20.57 -1.47 -2.33
CA ASP A 22 20.88 -1.78 -3.72
C ASP A 22 19.68 -1.42 -4.62
N TYR A 23 19.71 -0.19 -5.14
CA TYR A 23 18.71 0.30 -6.08
C TYR A 23 18.55 -0.60 -7.31
N GLY A 24 19.64 -1.19 -7.81
CA GLY A 24 19.60 -2.04 -9.00
C GLY A 24 18.82 -3.34 -8.77
N ASP A 25 18.89 -3.90 -7.56
CA ASP A 25 18.06 -5.03 -7.14
C ASP A 25 16.62 -4.59 -6.82
N GLY A 26 16.47 -3.44 -6.15
CA GLY A 26 15.16 -2.85 -5.85
C GLY A 26 14.30 -2.66 -7.10
N ILE A 27 14.83 -2.05 -8.16
CA ILE A 27 14.07 -1.86 -9.41
C ILE A 27 13.64 -3.18 -10.07
N LYS A 28 14.41 -4.26 -9.93
CA LYS A 28 14.02 -5.57 -10.48
C LYS A 28 12.82 -6.17 -9.74
N LYS A 29 12.70 -5.89 -8.44
CA LYS A 29 11.60 -6.36 -7.58
C LYS A 29 10.34 -5.50 -7.70
N LEU A 30 10.46 -4.26 -8.19
CA LEU A 30 9.36 -3.30 -8.28
C LEU A 30 8.06 -3.88 -8.89
N PRO A 31 8.08 -4.62 -10.03
CA PRO A 31 6.84 -5.16 -10.60
C PRO A 31 6.11 -6.16 -9.68
N GLU A 32 6.85 -6.97 -8.93
CA GLU A 32 6.29 -7.93 -7.97
C GLU A 32 5.62 -7.21 -6.81
N ILE A 33 6.31 -6.21 -6.25
CA ILE A 33 5.83 -5.43 -5.11
C ILE A 33 4.59 -4.61 -5.48
N VAL A 34 4.60 -3.95 -6.65
CA VAL A 34 3.46 -3.18 -7.15
C VAL A 34 2.23 -4.07 -7.31
N LYS A 35 2.40 -5.31 -7.79
CA LYS A 35 1.31 -6.26 -7.91
C LYS A 35 0.69 -6.60 -6.55
N GLU A 36 1.52 -6.95 -5.56
CA GLU A 36 1.04 -7.27 -4.20
C GLU A 36 0.31 -6.09 -3.55
N ILE A 37 0.80 -4.86 -3.76
CA ILE A 37 0.17 -3.63 -3.28
C ILE A 37 -1.18 -3.41 -3.96
N GLN A 38 -1.24 -3.51 -5.30
CA GLN A 38 -2.47 -3.29 -6.04
C GLN A 38 -3.57 -4.27 -5.64
N GLU A 39 -3.23 -5.56 -5.49
CA GLU A 39 -4.18 -6.58 -5.05
C GLU A 39 -4.76 -6.24 -3.66
N MET A 40 -3.91 -5.83 -2.71
CA MET A 40 -4.34 -5.46 -1.37
C MET A 40 -5.15 -4.16 -1.33
N MET A 41 -4.75 -3.15 -2.11
CA MET A 41 -5.46 -1.87 -2.21
C MET A 41 -6.85 -2.05 -2.83
N VAL A 42 -6.98 -2.87 -3.88
CA VAL A 42 -8.30 -3.18 -4.46
C VAL A 42 -9.20 -3.90 -3.45
N GLU A 43 -8.65 -4.83 -2.68
CA GLU A 43 -9.38 -5.50 -1.60
C GLU A 43 -9.87 -4.49 -0.55
N PHE A 44 -9.01 -3.54 -0.14
CA PHE A 44 -9.37 -2.48 0.79
C PHE A 44 -10.45 -1.56 0.22
N LEU A 45 -10.28 -1.05 -1.01
CA LEU A 45 -11.23 -0.19 -1.72
C LEU A 45 -12.63 -0.81 -1.75
N ASN A 46 -12.73 -2.12 -1.99
CA ASN A 46 -14.00 -2.84 -2.01
C ASN A 46 -14.67 -2.95 -0.63
N LYS A 47 -13.89 -2.84 0.46
CA LYS A 47 -14.40 -2.91 1.84
C LYS A 47 -14.70 -1.53 2.44
N ILE A 48 -14.21 -0.43 1.86
CA ILE A 48 -14.46 0.94 2.35
C ILE A 48 -15.95 1.20 2.56
N GLY A 49 -16.80 0.82 1.60
CA GLY A 49 -18.25 1.03 1.71
C GLY A 49 -18.86 0.32 2.93
N TYR A 50 -18.39 -0.88 3.25
CA TYR A 50 -18.80 -1.62 4.44
C TYR A 50 -18.36 -0.92 5.73
N TYR A 51 -17.10 -0.52 5.84
CA TYR A 51 -16.61 0.18 7.03
C TYR A 51 -17.29 1.53 7.23
N ASN A 52 -17.56 2.27 6.15
CA ASN A 52 -18.27 3.55 6.24
C ASN A 52 -19.72 3.38 6.71
N GLN A 53 -20.38 2.26 6.41
CA GLN A 53 -21.70 1.93 6.98
C GLN A 53 -21.64 1.66 8.50
N LEU A 54 -20.48 1.25 9.02
CA LEU A 54 -20.24 1.04 10.45
C LEU A 54 -19.81 2.32 11.18
N GLY A 55 -19.79 3.46 10.49
CA GLY A 55 -19.49 4.77 11.06
C GLY A 55 -18.06 5.27 10.82
N GLU A 56 -17.26 4.55 10.03
CA GLU A 56 -15.99 5.09 9.53
C GLU A 56 -16.22 6.16 8.45
N ASN A 57 -15.23 7.00 8.18
CA ASN A 57 -15.30 8.06 7.17
C ASN A 57 -14.09 8.02 6.24
N ILE A 58 -13.89 6.87 5.61
CA ILE A 58 -12.75 6.62 4.73
C ILE A 58 -13.12 7.12 3.34
N GLN A 59 -12.29 8.01 2.80
CA GLN A 59 -12.52 8.60 1.49
C GLN A 59 -11.77 7.78 0.42
N THR A 60 -12.51 7.25 -0.55
CA THR A 60 -11.96 6.37 -1.60
C THR A 60 -10.99 7.12 -2.53
N ASP A 61 -11.23 8.41 -2.77
CA ASP A 61 -10.39 9.30 -3.55
C ASP A 61 -8.97 9.44 -2.98
N VAL A 62 -8.82 9.47 -1.65
CA VAL A 62 -7.49 9.47 -1.01
C VAL A 62 -6.73 8.21 -1.39
N ILE A 63 -7.34 7.04 -1.28
CA ILE A 63 -6.71 5.75 -1.60
C ILE A 63 -6.35 5.65 -3.09
N LEU A 64 -7.21 6.17 -3.97
CA LEU A 64 -6.94 6.24 -5.41
C LEU A 64 -5.79 7.20 -5.74
N LEU A 65 -5.73 8.36 -5.08
CA LEU A 65 -4.64 9.33 -5.26
C LEU A 65 -3.29 8.73 -4.86
N GLN A 66 -3.22 7.94 -3.79
CA GLN A 66 -1.98 7.28 -3.38
C GLN A 66 -1.48 6.27 -4.44
N LEU A 67 -2.39 5.53 -5.09
CA LEU A 67 -2.04 4.65 -6.21
C LEU A 67 -1.56 5.46 -7.42
N GLU A 68 -2.20 6.58 -7.71
CA GLU A 68 -1.78 7.48 -8.78
C GLU A 68 -0.38 8.08 -8.51
N ASN A 69 -0.11 8.50 -7.27
CA ASN A 69 1.21 8.98 -6.85
C ASN A 69 2.28 7.92 -7.06
N LEU A 70 1.99 6.66 -6.69
CA LEU A 70 2.93 5.55 -6.87
C LEU A 70 3.22 5.30 -8.35
N LEU A 71 2.17 5.26 -9.19
CA LEU A 71 2.33 5.07 -10.64
C LEU A 71 3.13 6.22 -11.27
N ASN A 72 2.83 7.46 -10.90
CA ASN A 72 3.57 8.63 -11.37
C ASN A 72 5.06 8.57 -10.98
N ALA A 73 5.36 8.19 -9.73
CA ALA A 73 6.74 8.03 -9.26
C ALA A 73 7.49 6.95 -10.05
N ILE A 74 6.82 5.84 -10.37
CA ILE A 74 7.35 4.75 -11.20
C ILE A 74 7.63 5.24 -12.62
N ASP A 75 6.69 5.94 -13.23
CA ASP A 75 6.83 6.47 -14.60
C ASP A 75 7.98 7.50 -14.71
N LEU A 76 8.14 8.33 -13.68
CA LEU A 76 9.24 9.27 -13.54
C LEU A 76 10.58 8.58 -13.21
N LYS A 77 10.55 7.30 -12.83
CA LYS A 77 11.69 6.53 -12.32
C LYS A 77 12.37 7.24 -11.14
N ASP A 78 11.58 7.86 -10.28
CA ASP A 78 12.06 8.56 -9.10
C ASP A 78 12.10 7.59 -7.90
N PRO A 79 13.28 7.05 -7.54
CA PRO A 79 13.40 6.11 -6.41
C PRO A 79 12.94 6.70 -5.09
N ILE A 80 13.21 7.99 -4.86
CA ILE A 80 12.88 8.65 -3.59
C ILE A 80 11.37 8.76 -3.49
N GLN A 81 10.72 9.24 -4.56
CA GLN A 81 9.27 9.35 -4.57
C GLN A 81 8.56 7.99 -4.50
N ILE A 82 9.11 6.94 -5.12
CA ILE A 82 8.60 5.57 -4.97
C ILE A 82 8.65 5.15 -3.50
N VAL A 83 9.82 5.29 -2.86
CA VAL A 83 10.00 4.89 -1.46
C VAL A 83 9.11 5.71 -0.52
N ASP A 84 9.07 7.04 -0.69
CA ASP A 84 8.25 7.92 0.15
C ASP A 84 6.76 7.61 0.02
N THR A 85 6.27 7.37 -1.20
CA THR A 85 4.87 7.00 -1.43
C THR A 85 4.55 5.66 -0.78
N LEU A 86 5.46 4.68 -0.89
CA LEU A 86 5.25 3.38 -0.26
C LEU A 86 5.26 3.46 1.27
N GLU A 87 6.22 4.21 1.84
CA GLU A 87 6.44 4.32 3.29
C GLU A 87 5.32 5.11 3.98
N TYR A 88 4.98 6.28 3.45
CA TYR A 88 4.19 7.28 4.17
C TYR A 88 2.74 7.37 3.68
N GLU A 89 2.42 6.80 2.50
CA GLU A 89 1.05 6.80 1.98
C GLU A 89 0.44 5.39 1.97
N ILE A 90 1.03 4.47 1.20
CA ILE A 90 0.46 3.14 0.98
C ILE A 90 0.50 2.28 2.24
N LYS A 91 1.65 2.24 2.94
CA LYS A 91 1.80 1.45 4.16
C LYS A 91 0.86 1.91 5.26
N GLU A 92 0.69 3.23 5.43
CA GLU A 92 -0.26 3.81 6.39
C GLU A 92 -1.71 3.39 6.08
N SER A 93 -2.10 3.38 4.80
CA SER A 93 -3.42 2.86 4.39
C SER A 93 -3.60 1.38 4.75
N PHE A 94 -2.55 0.56 4.66
CA PHE A 94 -2.60 -0.83 5.11
C PHE A 94 -2.63 -0.98 6.64
N VAL A 95 -2.00 -0.07 7.39
CA VAL A 95 -2.14 -0.03 8.85
C VAL A 95 -3.59 0.25 9.22
N VAL A 96 -4.20 1.27 8.61
CA VAL A 96 -5.63 1.58 8.79
C VAL A 96 -6.49 0.37 8.42
N TYR A 97 -6.24 -0.26 7.26
CA TYR A 97 -6.99 -1.43 6.85
C TYR A 97 -6.88 -2.58 7.87
N LYS A 98 -5.68 -2.83 8.39
CA LYS A 98 -5.45 -3.84 9.42
C LYS A 98 -6.25 -3.56 10.69
N GLU A 99 -6.30 -2.32 11.14
CA GLU A 99 -7.09 -1.91 12.30
C GLU A 99 -8.59 -2.13 12.10
N LEU A 100 -9.10 -1.81 10.90
CA LEU A 100 -10.50 -2.02 10.54
C LEU A 100 -10.87 -3.50 10.51
N VAL A 101 -10.03 -4.34 9.93
CA VAL A 101 -10.21 -5.80 9.93
C VAL A 101 -10.17 -6.34 11.36
N TYR A 102 -9.29 -5.83 12.22
CA TYR A 102 -9.21 -6.23 13.62
C TYR A 102 -10.49 -5.85 14.39
N LYS A 103 -11.03 -4.66 14.12
CA LYS A 103 -12.22 -4.11 14.78
C LYS A 103 -13.52 -4.78 14.31
N TYR A 104 -13.65 -5.08 13.01
CA TYR A 104 -14.92 -5.47 12.40
C TYR A 104 -14.96 -6.90 11.83
N GLY A 105 -13.84 -7.63 11.81
CA GLY A 105 -13.82 -9.07 11.52
C GLY A 105 -13.89 -9.46 10.04
N GLU A 106 -13.98 -8.50 9.12
CA GLU A 106 -13.81 -8.68 7.68
C GLU A 106 -12.74 -7.74 7.15
#